data_AF-A0A0Q4GWV0-F1
#
_entry.id   AF-A0A0Q4GWV0-F1
#
_cell.length_a   1.000
_cell.length_b   1.000
_cell.length_c   1.000
_cell.angle_alpha   90.00
_cell.angle_beta   90.00
_cell.angle_gamma   90.00
#
_symmetry.space_group_name_H-M   'P 1'
#
loop_
_entity.id
_entity.type
_entity.pdbx_description
1 polymer ?
#
loop_
_entity_poly.entity_id
_entity_poly.type
_entity_poly.pdbx_seq_one_letter_code
_entity_poly.pdbx_strand_id
1 'polypeptide(L)' 'MVSTICDPEREAWPSPRIDHAAFAARLIERRAALGNPELPRNAGDNRTESKRALLAAIEAAGGRW' A
#
# COMPACT_ATOMS: atom_id res chain seq x y z
N MET A 1 14.12 21.51 -17.86
CA MET A 1 12.87 21.38 -17.09
C MET A 1 13.18 20.54 -15.88
N VAL A 2 13.21 21.13 -14.68
CA VAL A 2 13.39 20.37 -13.44
C VAL A 2 12.10 19.57 -13.24
N SER A 3 12.23 18.24 -13.26
CA SER A 3 11.12 17.34 -12.94
C SER A 3 10.59 17.70 -11.54
N THR A 4 9.32 18.11 -11.46
CA THR A 4 8.59 18.45 -10.23
C THR A 4 8.47 17.26 -9.24
N ILE A 5 9.10 16.13 -9.54
CA ILE A 5 9.09 14.91 -8.71
C ILE A 5 10.14 14.98 -7.58
N CYS A 6 11.19 15.79 -7.72
CA CYS A 6 12.19 15.99 -6.67
C CYS A 6 11.74 17.06 -5.67
N ASP A 7 10.81 16.68 -4.80
CA ASP A 7 10.47 17.45 -3.60
C ASP A 7 11.66 17.39 -2.61
N PRO A 8 12.34 18.51 -2.29
CA PRO A 8 13.51 18.52 -1.41
C PRO A 8 13.19 18.02 0.00
N GLU A 9 11.93 18.11 0.45
CA GLU A 9 11.52 17.59 1.76
C GLU A 9 11.53 16.06 1.82
N ARG A 10 11.32 15.39 0.68
CA ARG A 10 11.47 13.92 0.59
C ARG A 10 12.92 13.49 0.71
N GLU A 11 13.85 14.28 0.17
CA GLU A 11 15.28 13.98 0.25
C GLU A 11 15.78 14.10 1.69
N ALA A 12 15.22 15.03 2.47
CA ALA A 12 15.51 15.28 3.88
C ALA A 12 14.85 14.30 4.87
N TRP A 13 14.13 13.28 4.38
CA TRP A 13 13.46 12.32 5.25
C TRP A 13 14.46 11.57 6.14
N PRO A 14 14.37 11.66 7.48
CA PRO A 14 15.41 11.17 8.39
C PRO A 14 15.39 9.65 8.56
N SER A 15 14.38 8.95 8.02
CA SER A 15 14.32 7.49 8.18
C SER A 15 15.25 6.80 7.19
N PRO A 16 15.76 5.60 7.55
CA PRO A 16 16.56 4.79 6.66
C PRO A 16 15.86 4.53 5.33
N ARG A 17 16.57 4.77 4.22
CA ARG A 17 16.16 4.26 2.92
C ARG A 17 16.34 2.75 2.91
N ILE A 18 15.35 2.05 2.36
CA ILE A 18 15.42 0.61 2.20
C ILE A 18 15.66 0.27 0.74
N ASP A 19 16.63 -0.60 0.49
CA ASP A 19 16.76 -1.22 -0.82
C ASP A 19 15.63 -2.22 -1.03
N HIS A 20 14.92 -2.09 -2.14
CA HIS A 20 13.73 -2.90 -2.42
C HIS A 20 14.08 -4.38 -2.64
N ALA A 21 15.24 -4.68 -3.21
CA ALA A 21 15.68 -6.06 -3.44
C ALA A 21 16.04 -6.74 -2.12
N ALA A 22 16.78 -6.05 -1.25
CA ALA A 22 17.08 -6.51 0.11
C ALA A 22 15.81 -6.70 0.95
N PHE A 23 14.83 -5.78 0.83
CA PHE A 23 13.54 -5.94 1.48
C PHE A 23 12.77 -7.18 0.99
N ALA A 24 12.75 -7.41 -0.33
CA ALA A 24 12.09 -8.57 -0.92
C ALA A 24 12.73 -9.89 -0.45
N ALA A 25 14.06 -9.97 -0.39
CA ALA A 25 14.78 -11.14 0.12
C ALA A 25 14.38 -11.44 1.57
N ARG A 26 14.36 -10.42 2.44
CA ARG A 26 13.91 -10.55 3.85
C ARG A 26 12.46 -11.00 3.98
N LEU A 27 11.58 -10.58 3.07
CA LEU A 27 10.18 -11.03 3.05
C LEU A 27 10.07 -12.50 2.69
N ILE A 28 10.85 -12.97 1.71
CA ILE A 28 10.87 -14.39 1.28
C ILE A 28 11.34 -15.27 2.45
N GLU A 29 12.44 -14.89 3.10
CA GLU A 29 12.96 -15.60 4.28
C GLU A 29 11.90 -15.69 5.39
N ARG A 30 11.23 -14.58 5.70
CA ARG A 30 10.16 -14.55 6.71
C ARG A 30 8.96 -15.40 6.34
N ARG A 31 8.54 -15.40 5.07
CA ARG A 31 7.44 -16.26 4.60
C ARG A 31 7.79 -17.72 4.73
N ALA A 32 9.02 -18.11 4.36
CA ALA A 32 9.50 -19.48 4.51
C ALA A 32 9.53 -19.91 5.99
N ALA A 33 10.06 -19.06 6.88
CA ALA A 33 10.13 -19.33 8.31
C ALA A 33 8.74 -19.47 8.98
N LEU A 34 7.73 -18.75 8.49
CA LEU A 34 6.37 -18.75 9.04
C LEU A 34 5.41 -19.70 8.31
N GLY A 35 5.88 -20.44 7.29
CA GLY A 35 5.04 -21.35 6.51
C GLY A 35 4.03 -20.67 5.58
N ASN A 36 4.29 -19.42 5.18
CA ASN A 36 3.45 -18.59 4.31
C ASN A 36 1.96 -18.60 4.74
N PRO A 37 1.63 -18.08 5.93
CA PRO A 37 0.26 -18.09 6.42
C PRO A 37 -0.65 -17.30 5.47
N GLU A 38 -1.86 -17.81 5.22
CA GLU A 38 -2.88 -17.03 4.53
C GLU A 38 -3.20 -15.79 5.39
N LEU A 39 -2.83 -14.62 4.89
CA LEU A 39 -3.11 -13.37 5.58
C LEU A 39 -4.57 -13.01 5.33
N PRO A 40 -5.40 -12.85 6.38
CA PRO A 40 -6.78 -12.42 6.17
C PRO A 40 -6.75 -11.08 5.44
N ARG A 41 -7.41 -11.00 4.29
CA ARG A 41 -7.64 -9.71 3.65
C ARG A 41 -8.50 -8.88 4.59
N ASN A 42 -8.15 -7.61 4.75
CA ASN A 42 -9.02 -6.66 5.44
C ASN A 42 -10.42 -6.74 4.81
N ALA A 43 -11.43 -7.12 5.59
CA ALA A 43 -12.83 -7.20 5.13
C ALA A 43 -13.38 -5.85 4.65
N GLY A 44 -12.70 -4.76 5.01
CA GLY A 44 -13.07 -3.41 4.62
C GLY A 44 -14.21 -2.84 5.45
N ASP A 45 -14.51 -3.41 6.61
CA ASP A 45 -15.62 -2.98 7.47
C ASP A 45 -15.39 -1.59 8.06
N ASN A 46 -14.13 -1.22 8.32
CA ASN A 46 -13.75 0.08 8.86
C ASN A 46 -13.51 1.15 7.77
N ARG A 47 -14.40 1.22 6.76
CA ARG A 47 -14.36 2.30 5.75
C ARG A 47 -14.73 3.63 6.40
N THR A 48 -14.10 4.71 5.95
CA THR A 48 -14.58 6.06 6.23
C THR A 48 -15.89 6.33 5.49
N GLU A 49 -16.63 7.35 5.91
CA GLU A 49 -17.85 7.78 5.22
C GLU A 49 -17.59 8.17 3.76
N SER A 50 -16.53 8.95 3.53
CA SER A 50 -16.09 9.35 2.18
C SER A 50 -15.83 8.14 1.28
N LYS A 51 -15.23 7.07 1.81
CA LYS A 51 -14.97 5.86 1.04
C LYS A 51 -16.25 5.08 0.74
N ARG A 52 -17.20 5.00 1.68
CA ARG A 52 -18.51 4.38 1.42
C ARG A 52 -19.27 5.13 0.32
N ALA A 53 -19.30 6.46 0.39
CA ALA A 53 -19.97 7.30 -0.62
C ALA A 53 -19.37 7.09 -2.02
N LEU A 54 -18.04 7.06 -2.12
CA LEU A 54 -17.36 6.78 -3.39
C LEU A 54 -17.73 5.40 -3.95
N LEU A 55 -17.69 4.36 -3.11
CA LEU A 55 -18.01 2.99 -3.55
C LEU A 55 -19.47 2.87 -4.02
N ALA A 56 -20.40 3.52 -3.32
CA ALA A 56 -21.81 3.57 -3.73
C ALA A 56 -21.98 4.28 -5.09
N ALA A 57 -21.24 5.36 -5.34
CA ALA A 57 -21.27 6.05 -6.64
C ALA A 57 -20.70 5.19 -7.78
N ILE A 58 -19.64 4.43 -7.51
CA ILE A 58 -19.07 3.48 -8.48
C ILE A 58 -20.07 2.38 -8.81
N GLU A 59 -20.75 1.83 -7.80
CA GLU A 59 -21.78 0.81 -7.98
C GLU A 59 -22.98 1.34 -8.76
N ALA A 60 -23.45 2.55 -8.46
CA ALA A 60 -24.53 3.22 -9.20
C ALA A 60 -24.16 3.48 -10.67
N ALA A 61 -22.88 3.68 -10.97
CA ALA A 61 -22.36 3.80 -12.33
C ALA A 61 -22.13 2.45 -13.03
N GLY A 62 -22.42 1.32 -12.37
CA GLY A 62 -22.25 -0.04 -12.91
C GLY A 62 -20.84 -0.63 -12.76
N GLY A 63 -19.96 0.02 -11.98
CA GLY A 63 -18.63 -0.50 -11.66
C GLY A 63 -18.65 -1.56 -10.55
N ARG A 64 -17.57 -2.35 -10.44
CA ARG A 64 -17.35 -3.28 -9.31
C ARG A 64 -16.01 -2.98 -8.65
N TRP A 65 -16.02 -2.95 -7.32
CA TRP A 65 -14.84 -2.71 -6.48
C TRP A 65 -14.79 -3.70 -5.31
#